data_AF-A0A836H837-F1
#
_entry.id   AF-A0A836H837-F1
#
_cell.length_a   1.000
_cell.length_b   1.000
_cell.length_c   1.000
_cell.angle_alpha   90.00
_cell.angle_beta   90.00
_cell.angle_gamma   90.00
#
_symmetry.space_group_name_H-M   'P 1'
#
loop_
_entity.id
_entity.type
_entity.pdbx_description
1 polymer ?
#
loop_
_entity_poly.entity_id
_entity_poly.type
_entity_poly.pdbx_seq_one_letter_code
_entity_poly.pdbx_strand_id
1 'polypeptide(L)'
;MMASPSHHHSLALDRSTCLHYYHCVLHDISLDLPVREIAAQVVPKKDSDVIQRLASADCRVVPHQLHIYKEPLEKKFGYVSFFVHQAPHSTVDADEIHRLVREWINVDLSSQLAEVECKVQLAQPPECYSSEPFLDAFRLKCPLLDPSQAHDTKRLETFVLTRVRFSQKCDNASINQLNAILCNGAQATASAATGADELAGSMDDGLTGVEGDVESGGQRAARTLHEHVWKCVGTFAVSSLSPKELVWLKKQLPTFPPLLITNGDVNTTHCDKEKLSQFFEASLAPLLTVEEKK
;
A
#
# COMPACT_ATOMS: atom_id res chain seq x y z
N MET A 1 1.85 13.81 -45.82
CA MET A 1 2.36 12.96 -44.72
C MET A 1 1.75 13.46 -43.44
N MET A 2 0.78 12.73 -42.87
CA MET A 2 0.19 13.09 -41.58
C MET A 2 1.12 12.62 -40.48
N ALA A 3 1.51 13.55 -39.60
CA ALA A 3 2.27 13.23 -38.40
C ALA A 3 1.39 12.40 -37.46
N SER A 4 1.84 11.20 -37.14
CA SER A 4 1.22 10.35 -36.12
C SER A 4 1.26 11.05 -34.76
N PRO A 5 0.20 10.97 -33.93
CA PRO A 5 0.23 11.51 -32.59
C PRO A 5 1.23 10.71 -31.76
N SER A 6 2.16 11.42 -31.13
CA SER A 6 3.09 10.87 -30.15
C SER A 6 2.31 10.22 -29.01
N HIS A 7 2.47 8.91 -28.88
CA HIS A 7 2.00 8.15 -27.75
C HIS A 7 2.66 8.66 -26.46
N HIS A 8 1.91 9.39 -25.63
CA HIS A 8 2.30 9.71 -24.24
C HIS A 8 2.22 8.43 -23.39
N HIS A 9 3.18 7.53 -23.54
CA HIS A 9 3.33 6.33 -22.71
C HIS A 9 4.44 6.57 -21.68
N SER A 10 4.06 7.25 -20.60
CA SER A 10 4.55 7.07 -19.23
C SER A 10 4.32 8.39 -18.51
N LEU A 11 3.18 8.53 -17.84
CA LEU A 11 3.07 9.55 -16.81
C LEU A 11 4.06 9.12 -15.71
N ALA A 12 5.12 9.90 -15.50
CA ALA A 12 5.98 9.76 -14.33
C ALA A 12 5.15 10.21 -13.11
N LEU A 13 4.21 9.37 -12.69
CA LEU A 13 3.40 9.61 -11.50
C LEU A 13 4.27 9.32 -10.30
N ASP A 14 4.74 10.38 -9.64
CA ASP A 14 5.36 10.25 -8.34
C ASP A 14 4.26 10.03 -7.28
N ARG A 15 4.49 9.05 -6.41
CA ARG A 15 3.60 8.71 -5.28
C ARG A 15 3.38 9.91 -4.38
N SER A 16 4.39 10.76 -4.22
CA SER A 16 4.32 11.96 -3.39
C SER A 16 3.33 13.01 -3.90
N THR A 17 2.98 12.97 -5.19
CA THR A 17 2.10 13.93 -5.86
C THR A 17 0.68 13.40 -6.07
N CYS A 18 0.42 12.13 -5.72
CA CYS A 18 -0.87 11.48 -5.98
C CYS A 18 -1.67 11.33 -4.68
N LEU A 19 -2.81 12.04 -4.60
CA LEU A 19 -3.71 11.96 -3.46
C LEU A 19 -4.29 10.54 -3.25
N HIS A 20 -4.51 9.83 -4.36
CA HIS A 20 -5.17 8.54 -4.42
C HIS A 20 -4.20 7.45 -4.88
N TYR A 21 -3.67 6.71 -3.91
CA TYR A 21 -2.74 5.60 -4.16
C TYR A 21 -3.15 4.38 -3.35
N TYR A 22 -3.50 3.29 -4.03
CA TYR A 22 -4.06 2.12 -3.37
C TYR A 22 -3.08 0.97 -3.42
N HIS A 23 -2.84 0.34 -2.27
CA HIS A 23 -2.08 -0.90 -2.18
C HIS A 23 -3.02 -2.04 -1.86
N CYS A 24 -3.01 -3.08 -2.69
CA CYS A 24 -3.78 -4.29 -2.47
C CYS A 24 -2.84 -5.48 -2.33
N VAL A 25 -3.06 -6.33 -1.34
CA VAL A 25 -2.34 -7.60 -1.25
C VAL A 25 -3.10 -8.71 -1.95
N LEU A 26 -2.34 -9.58 -2.60
CA LEU A 26 -2.80 -10.73 -3.35
C LEU A 26 -2.45 -12.00 -2.57
N HIS A 27 -3.38 -12.94 -2.46
CA HIS A 27 -3.17 -14.18 -1.72
C HIS A 27 -3.94 -15.36 -2.30
N ASP A 28 -3.70 -16.54 -1.74
CA ASP A 28 -4.23 -17.84 -2.18
C ASP A 28 -3.84 -18.24 -3.62
N ILE A 29 -2.76 -17.64 -4.14
CA ILE A 29 -2.31 -17.84 -5.53
C ILE A 29 -1.68 -19.23 -5.70
N SER A 30 -2.09 -19.96 -6.73
CA SER A 30 -1.49 -21.25 -7.08
C SER A 30 0.01 -21.15 -7.39
N LEU A 31 0.79 -22.14 -6.94
CA LEU A 31 2.24 -22.22 -7.20
C LEU A 31 2.59 -22.32 -8.69
N ASP A 32 1.64 -22.80 -9.50
CA ASP A 32 1.82 -22.96 -10.94
C ASP A 32 1.28 -21.77 -11.75
N LEU A 33 0.48 -20.88 -11.13
CA LEU A 33 -0.09 -19.72 -11.82
C LEU A 33 1.02 -18.73 -12.26
N PRO A 34 1.16 -18.44 -13.56
CA PRO A 34 2.13 -17.48 -14.05
C PRO A 34 1.75 -16.03 -13.68
N VAL A 35 2.74 -15.21 -13.35
CA VAL A 35 2.52 -13.78 -13.00
C VAL A 35 1.83 -13.01 -14.14
N ARG A 36 2.09 -13.37 -15.41
CA ARG A 36 1.43 -12.75 -16.57
C ARG A 36 -0.09 -12.91 -16.59
N GLU A 37 -0.61 -14.00 -16.04
CA GLU A 37 -2.06 -14.26 -15.99
C GLU A 37 -2.70 -13.38 -14.93
N ILE A 38 -2.04 -13.20 -13.79
CA ILE A 38 -2.44 -12.21 -12.77
C ILE A 38 -2.35 -10.79 -13.34
N ALA A 39 -1.27 -10.47 -14.07
CA ALA A 39 -1.05 -9.16 -14.67
C ALA A 39 -2.17 -8.76 -15.65
N ALA A 40 -2.70 -9.71 -16.41
CA ALA A 40 -3.85 -9.48 -17.29
C ALA A 40 -5.14 -9.14 -16.51
N GLN A 41 -5.28 -9.68 -15.30
CA GLN A 41 -6.47 -9.51 -14.47
C GLN A 41 -6.45 -8.26 -13.58
N VAL A 42 -5.30 -7.61 -13.38
CA VAL A 42 -5.23 -6.37 -12.59
C VAL A 42 -5.46 -5.10 -13.42
N VAL A 43 -5.61 -5.23 -14.74
CA VAL A 43 -5.93 -4.08 -15.60
C VAL A 43 -7.42 -3.77 -15.49
N PRO A 44 -7.83 -2.51 -15.22
CA PRO A 44 -9.24 -2.14 -15.18
C PRO A 44 -9.93 -2.42 -16.52
N LYS A 45 -10.99 -3.25 -16.50
CA LYS A 45 -11.80 -3.54 -17.68
C LYS A 45 -12.68 -2.32 -18.04
N LYS A 46 -12.77 -1.99 -19.34
CA LYS A 46 -13.47 -0.79 -19.83
C LYS A 46 -15.00 -0.90 -19.78
N ASP A 47 -15.52 -2.11 -19.73
CA ASP A 47 -16.93 -2.44 -19.61
C ASP A 47 -17.43 -2.46 -18.16
N SER A 48 -16.55 -2.26 -17.15
CA SER A 48 -16.97 -2.05 -15.77
C SER A 48 -17.74 -0.74 -15.61
N ASP A 49 -18.94 -0.83 -15.03
CA ASP A 49 -19.78 0.33 -14.68
C ASP A 49 -19.07 1.29 -13.71
N VAL A 50 -18.23 0.76 -12.80
CA VAL A 50 -17.46 1.59 -11.85
C VAL A 50 -16.36 2.36 -12.60
N ILE A 51 -15.65 1.70 -13.51
CA ILE A 51 -14.60 2.33 -14.33
C ILE A 51 -15.19 3.38 -15.28
N GLN A 52 -16.39 3.15 -15.83
CA GLN A 52 -17.08 4.16 -16.63
C GLN A 52 -17.48 5.38 -15.81
N ARG A 53 -17.99 5.19 -14.58
CA ARG A 53 -18.28 6.31 -13.67
C ARG A 53 -17.03 7.11 -13.30
N LEU A 54 -15.92 6.43 -13.01
CA LEU A 54 -14.63 7.09 -12.79
C LEU A 54 -14.18 7.86 -14.04
N ALA A 55 -14.32 7.28 -15.23
CA ALA A 55 -13.99 7.97 -16.47
C ALA A 55 -14.88 9.21 -16.72
N SER A 56 -16.17 9.14 -16.40
CA SER A 56 -17.08 10.31 -16.44
C SER A 56 -16.75 11.38 -15.41
N ALA A 57 -16.03 11.02 -14.35
CA ALA A 57 -15.47 11.92 -13.34
C ALA A 57 -14.06 12.45 -13.72
N ASP A 58 -13.63 12.24 -14.97
CA ASP A 58 -12.28 12.55 -15.47
C ASP A 58 -11.17 11.88 -14.65
N CYS A 59 -11.47 10.71 -14.09
CA CYS A 59 -10.56 9.90 -13.29
C CYS A 59 -10.23 8.59 -14.00
N ARG A 60 -8.99 8.13 -13.86
CA ARG A 60 -8.52 6.86 -14.41
C ARG A 60 -7.70 6.10 -13.38
N VAL A 61 -8.09 4.84 -13.15
CA VAL A 61 -7.26 3.89 -12.38
C VAL A 61 -6.12 3.38 -13.26
N VAL A 62 -4.90 3.45 -12.75
CA VAL A 62 -3.68 3.05 -13.45
C VAL A 62 -2.91 2.05 -12.60
N PRO A 63 -2.76 0.78 -13.05
CA PRO A 63 -1.87 -0.18 -12.38
C PRO A 63 -0.44 0.33 -12.35
N HIS A 64 0.21 0.24 -11.20
CA HIS A 64 1.56 0.76 -10.98
C HIS A 64 2.58 -0.37 -10.83
N GLN A 65 2.47 -1.17 -9.77
CA GLN A 65 3.44 -2.21 -9.44
C GLN A 65 2.71 -3.49 -9.12
N LEU A 66 3.13 -4.59 -9.72
CA LEU A 66 2.69 -5.95 -9.40
C LEU A 66 3.91 -6.75 -8.98
N HIS A 67 3.85 -7.38 -7.81
CA HIS A 67 4.93 -8.23 -7.32
C HIS A 67 4.36 -9.48 -6.66
N ILE A 68 4.95 -10.65 -6.98
CA ILE A 68 4.51 -11.95 -6.47
C ILE A 68 5.71 -12.67 -5.84
N TYR A 69 5.56 -13.07 -4.58
CA TYR A 69 6.54 -13.86 -3.84
C TYR A 69 6.24 -15.35 -3.99
N LYS A 70 7.27 -16.12 -4.35
CA LYS A 70 7.24 -17.59 -4.34
C LYS A 70 8.10 -18.09 -3.18
N GLU A 71 7.45 -18.32 -2.05
CA GLU A 71 8.07 -18.81 -0.82
C GLU A 71 7.89 -20.33 -0.67
N PRO A 72 8.62 -21.01 0.24
CA PRO A 72 8.39 -22.41 0.58
C PRO A 72 7.09 -22.60 1.40
N LEU A 73 5.99 -22.06 0.87
CA LEU A 73 4.63 -22.14 1.37
C LEU A 73 3.76 -22.86 0.33
N GLU A 74 2.51 -23.17 0.69
CA GLU A 74 1.58 -23.90 -0.19
C GLU A 74 1.00 -23.03 -1.32
N LYS A 75 0.99 -21.72 -1.11
CA LYS A 75 0.45 -20.72 -2.03
C LYS A 75 1.41 -19.54 -2.14
N LYS A 76 1.41 -18.88 -3.29
CA LYS A 76 2.08 -17.59 -3.46
C LYS A 76 1.23 -16.49 -2.82
N PHE A 77 1.87 -15.38 -2.53
CA PHE A 77 1.24 -14.13 -2.15
C PHE A 77 2.00 -12.98 -2.80
N GLY A 78 1.41 -11.79 -2.79
CA GLY A 78 2.01 -10.65 -3.47
C GLY A 78 1.23 -9.38 -3.21
N TYR A 79 1.48 -8.38 -4.03
CA TYR A 79 0.72 -7.14 -3.99
C TYR A 79 0.60 -6.54 -5.39
N VAL A 80 -0.43 -5.70 -5.53
CA VAL A 80 -0.59 -4.79 -6.66
C VAL A 80 -0.93 -3.40 -6.14
N SER A 81 -0.33 -2.37 -6.73
CA SER A 81 -0.62 -0.97 -6.39
C SER A 81 -1.23 -0.23 -7.58
N PHE A 82 -2.07 0.78 -7.28
CA PHE A 82 -2.77 1.59 -8.28
C PHE A 82 -2.66 3.08 -7.97
N PHE A 83 -2.42 3.89 -9.00
CA PHE A 83 -2.69 5.31 -8.96
C PHE A 83 -4.11 5.60 -9.45
N VAL A 84 -4.71 6.67 -8.94
CA VAL A 84 -5.85 7.29 -9.61
C VAL A 84 -5.39 8.61 -10.19
N HIS A 85 -5.30 8.65 -11.51
CA HIS A 85 -5.04 9.88 -12.24
C HIS A 85 -6.35 10.65 -12.37
N GLN A 86 -6.43 11.80 -11.72
CA GLN A 86 -7.52 12.76 -11.87
C GLN A 86 -7.06 13.87 -12.83
N ALA A 87 -7.88 14.20 -13.82
CA ALA A 87 -7.55 15.28 -14.75
C ALA A 87 -7.51 16.63 -14.00
N PRO A 88 -6.62 17.58 -14.38
CA PRO A 88 -6.43 18.84 -13.65
C PRO A 88 -7.69 19.72 -13.53
N HIS A 89 -8.67 19.54 -14.42
CA HIS A 89 -9.93 20.31 -14.44
C HIS A 89 -11.09 19.58 -13.73
N SER A 90 -10.87 18.36 -13.25
CA SER A 90 -11.87 17.61 -12.51
C SER A 90 -12.14 18.33 -11.18
N THR A 91 -13.41 18.63 -10.92
CA THR A 91 -13.85 19.19 -9.63
C THR A 91 -14.48 18.13 -8.74
N VAL A 92 -14.29 16.85 -9.07
CA VAL A 92 -14.89 15.74 -8.35
C VAL A 92 -14.23 15.61 -6.98
N ASP A 93 -15.08 15.46 -5.97
CA ASP A 93 -14.67 15.35 -4.59
C ASP A 93 -13.86 14.06 -4.32
N ALA A 94 -12.85 14.16 -3.47
CA ALA A 94 -11.94 13.05 -3.18
C ALA A 94 -12.63 11.87 -2.48
N ASP A 95 -13.66 12.12 -1.65
CA ASP A 95 -14.44 11.05 -1.04
C ASP A 95 -15.21 10.25 -2.09
N GLU A 96 -15.75 10.92 -3.11
CA GLU A 96 -16.49 10.25 -4.18
C GLU A 96 -15.56 9.38 -5.05
N ILE A 97 -14.37 9.90 -5.40
CA ILE A 97 -13.34 9.12 -6.10
C ILE A 97 -12.95 7.91 -5.26
N HIS A 98 -12.69 8.12 -3.97
CA HIS A 98 -12.31 7.06 -3.04
C HIS A 98 -13.37 5.98 -2.92
N ARG A 99 -14.64 6.38 -2.80
CA ARG A 99 -15.80 5.48 -2.76
C ARG A 99 -15.87 4.62 -4.02
N LEU A 100 -15.75 5.22 -5.20
CA LEU A 100 -15.77 4.50 -6.48
C LEU A 100 -14.59 3.53 -6.60
N VAL A 101 -13.38 3.92 -6.18
CA VAL A 101 -12.21 3.04 -6.26
C VAL A 101 -12.34 1.85 -5.32
N ARG A 102 -12.85 2.06 -4.10
CA ARG A 102 -13.15 0.95 -3.17
C ARG A 102 -14.23 0.02 -3.72
N GLU A 103 -15.27 0.56 -4.35
CA GLU A 103 -16.29 -0.22 -5.04
C GLU A 103 -15.67 -1.09 -6.14
N TRP A 104 -14.82 -0.50 -6.99
CA TRP A 104 -14.10 -1.21 -8.05
C TRP A 104 -13.20 -2.33 -7.51
N ILE A 105 -12.43 -2.07 -6.44
CA ILE A 105 -11.55 -3.09 -5.83
C ILE A 105 -12.38 -4.28 -5.30
N ASN A 106 -13.46 -3.99 -4.57
CA ASN A 106 -14.25 -5.02 -3.91
C ASN A 106 -15.15 -5.83 -4.86
N VAL A 107 -15.58 -5.22 -5.97
CA VAL A 107 -16.50 -5.86 -6.92
C VAL A 107 -15.73 -6.35 -8.14
N ASP A 108 -15.17 -5.43 -8.93
CA ASP A 108 -14.67 -5.75 -10.25
C ASP A 108 -13.28 -6.39 -10.19
N LEU A 109 -12.31 -5.77 -9.51
CA LEU A 109 -10.96 -6.32 -9.40
C LEU A 109 -10.96 -7.68 -8.71
N SER A 110 -11.79 -7.81 -7.65
CA SER A 110 -11.99 -9.09 -6.95
C SER A 110 -12.56 -10.16 -7.88
N SER A 111 -13.56 -9.82 -8.70
CA SER A 111 -14.14 -10.75 -9.67
C SER A 111 -13.15 -11.13 -10.78
N GLN A 112 -12.38 -10.16 -11.30
CA GLN A 112 -11.34 -10.39 -12.31
C GLN A 112 -10.27 -11.36 -11.81
N LEU A 113 -9.76 -11.16 -10.59
CA LEU A 113 -8.73 -12.03 -10.01
C LEU A 113 -9.26 -13.41 -9.62
N ALA A 114 -10.54 -13.52 -9.29
CA ALA A 114 -11.18 -14.80 -9.03
C ALA A 114 -11.19 -15.73 -10.27
N GLU A 115 -11.18 -15.19 -11.49
CA GLU A 115 -11.07 -15.97 -12.74
C GLU A 115 -9.79 -16.83 -12.81
N VAL A 116 -8.75 -16.43 -12.07
CA VAL A 116 -7.45 -17.13 -11.99
C VAL A 116 -7.17 -17.66 -10.58
N GLU A 117 -8.21 -17.84 -9.77
CA GLU A 117 -8.12 -18.31 -8.37
C GLU A 117 -7.20 -17.45 -7.47
N CYS A 118 -7.07 -16.16 -7.78
CA CYS A 118 -6.31 -15.20 -6.99
C CYS A 118 -7.28 -14.36 -6.16
N LYS A 119 -7.00 -14.18 -4.86
CA LYS A 119 -7.76 -13.26 -4.01
C LYS A 119 -7.02 -11.95 -3.84
N VAL A 120 -7.80 -10.88 -3.63
CA VAL A 120 -7.30 -9.53 -3.40
C VAL A 120 -7.98 -8.93 -2.18
N GLN A 121 -7.25 -8.10 -1.45
CA GLN A 121 -7.81 -7.27 -0.40
C GLN A 121 -7.06 -5.94 -0.35
N LEU A 122 -7.78 -4.88 0.05
CA LEU A 122 -7.18 -3.58 0.29
C LEU A 122 -6.26 -3.67 1.51
N ALA A 123 -5.02 -3.20 1.37
CA ALA A 123 -3.96 -3.33 2.35
C ALA A 123 -3.72 -2.03 3.14
N GLN A 124 -4.80 -1.28 3.38
CA GLN A 124 -4.80 -0.03 4.13
C GLN A 124 -6.16 0.14 4.86
N PRO A 125 -6.23 1.03 5.87
CA PRO A 125 -7.49 1.38 6.51
C PRO A 125 -8.51 1.90 5.49
N PRO A 126 -9.79 1.49 5.58
CA PRO A 126 -10.79 1.77 4.56
C PRO A 126 -11.11 3.26 4.39
N GLU A 127 -10.78 4.12 5.35
CA GLU A 127 -10.95 5.56 5.27
C GLU A 127 -9.82 6.27 4.51
N CYS A 128 -8.66 5.64 4.36
CA CYS A 128 -7.47 6.30 3.81
C CYS A 128 -7.54 6.37 2.28
N TYR A 129 -7.36 7.56 1.71
CA TYR A 129 -7.30 7.74 0.24
C TYR A 129 -5.99 7.22 -0.37
N SER A 130 -4.94 7.14 0.45
CA SER A 130 -3.61 6.67 0.07
C SER A 130 -3.10 5.60 1.06
N SER A 131 -2.45 4.56 0.55
CA SER A 131 -1.77 3.55 1.35
C SER A 131 -0.50 4.07 2.01
N GLU A 132 0.21 5.01 1.37
CA GLU A 132 1.59 5.35 1.77
C GLU A 132 1.68 5.83 3.23
N PRO A 133 0.82 6.75 3.72
CA PRO A 133 0.87 7.16 5.13
C PRO A 133 0.76 5.97 6.09
N PHE A 134 -0.13 5.03 5.80
CA PHE A 134 -0.31 3.83 6.63
C PHE A 134 0.89 2.89 6.52
N LEU A 135 1.36 2.60 5.31
CA LEU A 135 2.47 1.69 5.10
C LEU A 135 3.77 2.22 5.71
N ASP A 136 4.00 3.54 5.66
CA ASP A 136 5.15 4.17 6.31
C ASP A 136 5.04 4.10 7.82
N ALA A 137 3.85 4.36 8.38
CA ALA A 137 3.61 4.15 9.80
C ALA A 137 3.78 2.68 10.21
N PHE A 138 3.36 1.74 9.36
CA PHE A 138 3.47 0.31 9.61
C PHE A 138 4.93 -0.14 9.67
N ARG A 139 5.76 0.28 8.71
CA ARG A 139 7.20 0.02 8.71
C ARG A 139 7.92 0.65 9.88
N LEU A 140 7.53 1.87 10.26
CA LEU A 140 8.19 2.63 11.31
C LEU A 140 7.83 2.15 12.72
N LYS A 141 6.55 1.85 12.97
CA LYS A 141 6.02 1.66 14.31
C LYS A 141 5.95 0.19 14.73
N CYS A 142 5.97 -0.77 13.80
CA CYS A 142 5.87 -2.19 14.11
C CYS A 142 7.27 -2.85 14.14
N PRO A 143 7.75 -3.32 15.30
CA PRO A 143 9.07 -3.95 15.43
C PRO A 143 9.27 -5.16 14.50
N LEU A 144 8.19 -5.83 14.10
CA LEU A 144 8.26 -6.95 13.15
C LEU A 144 8.95 -6.57 11.82
N LEU A 145 8.81 -5.30 11.40
CA LEU A 145 9.31 -4.79 10.13
C LEU A 145 10.63 -4.02 10.29
N ASP A 146 11.26 -4.12 11.46
CA ASP A 146 12.59 -3.55 11.69
C ASP A 146 13.62 -4.21 10.75
N PRO A 147 14.28 -3.45 9.86
CA PRO A 147 15.29 -3.98 8.95
C PRO A 147 16.49 -4.63 9.64
N SER A 148 16.73 -4.33 10.92
CA SER A 148 17.77 -4.99 11.72
C SER A 148 17.37 -6.40 12.18
N GLN A 149 16.08 -6.72 12.16
CA GLN A 149 15.54 -7.99 12.65
C GLN A 149 15.01 -8.91 11.55
N ALA A 150 14.58 -8.37 10.40
CA ALA A 150 14.02 -9.14 9.31
C ALA A 150 14.86 -9.04 8.03
N HIS A 151 15.08 -10.17 7.36
CA HIS A 151 15.87 -10.24 6.12
C HIS A 151 15.22 -9.50 4.94
N ASP A 152 13.89 -9.55 4.83
CA ASP A 152 13.12 -8.87 3.78
C ASP A 152 11.82 -8.34 4.39
N THR A 153 11.86 -7.07 4.77
CA THR A 153 10.74 -6.38 5.42
C THR A 153 9.55 -6.21 4.50
N LYS A 154 9.76 -6.03 3.18
CA LYS A 154 8.67 -5.83 2.23
C LYS A 154 7.88 -7.12 1.98
N ARG A 155 8.58 -8.25 1.91
CA ARG A 155 7.94 -9.58 1.85
C ARG A 155 7.14 -9.86 3.11
N LEU A 156 7.72 -9.57 4.29
CA LEU A 156 7.05 -9.79 5.57
C LEU A 156 5.83 -8.86 5.75
N GLU A 157 5.97 -7.58 5.41
CA GLU A 157 4.87 -6.61 5.34
C GLU A 157 3.73 -7.16 4.49
N THR A 158 4.02 -7.60 3.27
CA THR A 158 3.02 -8.14 2.34
C THR A 158 2.32 -9.35 2.95
N PHE A 159 3.08 -10.30 3.52
CA PHE A 159 2.53 -11.49 4.15
C PHE A 159 1.60 -11.15 5.32
N VAL A 160 2.04 -10.28 6.24
CA VAL A 160 1.24 -9.90 7.40
C VAL A 160 -0.05 -9.22 6.97
N LEU A 161 0.02 -8.28 6.01
CA LEU A 161 -1.15 -7.60 5.47
C LEU A 161 -2.14 -8.56 4.81
N THR A 162 -1.72 -9.75 4.35
CA THR A 162 -2.67 -10.77 3.87
C THR A 162 -3.59 -11.32 4.97
N ARG A 163 -3.26 -11.10 6.24
CA ARG A 163 -3.95 -11.62 7.43
C ARG A 163 -4.58 -10.54 8.30
N VAL A 164 -4.41 -9.28 7.93
CA VAL A 164 -4.98 -8.16 8.67
C VAL A 164 -6.43 -7.96 8.26
N ARG A 165 -7.29 -7.77 9.25
CA ARG A 165 -8.66 -7.30 9.05
C ARG A 165 -8.76 -5.86 9.51
N PHE A 166 -8.89 -4.94 8.57
CA PHE A 166 -9.02 -3.52 8.90
C PHE A 166 -10.37 -3.20 9.54
N SER A 167 -10.33 -2.37 10.58
CA SER A 167 -11.49 -1.84 11.28
C SER A 167 -12.31 -0.94 10.37
N GLN A 168 -13.64 -0.96 10.53
CA GLN A 168 -14.55 -0.07 9.80
C GLN A 168 -14.89 1.21 10.59
N LYS A 169 -14.20 1.47 11.71
CA LYS A 169 -14.49 2.62 12.59
C LYS A 169 -14.04 3.97 12.01
N CYS A 170 -13.24 3.97 10.95
CA CYS A 170 -12.73 5.18 10.27
C CYS A 170 -12.03 6.18 11.21
N ASP A 171 -11.31 5.65 12.20
CA ASP A 171 -10.75 6.39 13.33
C ASP A 171 -9.59 7.32 12.94
N ASN A 172 -9.01 7.12 11.74
CA ASN A 172 -7.83 7.81 11.23
C ASN A 172 -8.13 8.71 10.02
N ALA A 173 -9.39 9.08 9.78
CA ALA A 173 -9.80 9.86 8.60
C ALA A 173 -9.09 11.23 8.47
N SER A 174 -8.62 11.83 9.57
CA SER A 174 -7.85 13.08 9.57
C SER A 174 -6.54 13.00 8.75
N ILE A 175 -6.03 11.78 8.52
CA ILE A 175 -4.83 11.54 7.72
C ILE A 175 -5.02 11.97 6.27
N ASN A 176 -6.25 11.89 5.75
CA ASN A 176 -6.54 12.32 4.39
C ASN A 176 -6.27 13.83 4.20
N GLN A 177 -6.64 14.64 5.19
CA GLN A 177 -6.40 16.10 5.15
C GLN A 177 -4.91 16.43 5.18
N LEU A 178 -4.15 15.74 6.03
CA LEU A 178 -2.69 15.90 6.11
C LEU A 178 -2.02 15.47 4.79
N ASN A 179 -2.44 14.34 4.23
CA ASN A 179 -1.92 13.84 2.97
C ASN A 179 -2.25 14.78 1.80
N ALA A 180 -3.44 15.40 1.79
CA ALA A 180 -3.81 16.38 0.77
C ALA A 180 -2.92 17.62 0.82
N ILE A 181 -2.64 18.16 2.01
CA ILE A 181 -1.72 19.30 2.18
C ILE A 181 -0.32 18.96 1.64
N LEU A 182 0.16 17.74 1.93
CA LEU A 182 1.43 17.23 1.45
C LEU A 182 1.49 17.13 -0.08
N CYS A 183 0.49 16.49 -0.69
CA CYS A 183 0.42 16.33 -2.14
C CYS A 183 0.37 17.69 -2.84
N ASN A 184 -0.43 18.63 -2.33
CA ASN A 184 -0.53 19.98 -2.89
C ASN A 184 0.81 20.73 -2.81
N GLY A 185 1.54 20.58 -1.70
CA GLY A 185 2.90 21.12 -1.55
C GLY A 185 3.87 20.52 -2.57
N ALA A 186 3.88 19.19 -2.70
CA ALA A 186 4.75 18.49 -3.66
C ALA A 186 4.45 18.89 -5.12
N GLN A 187 3.17 18.99 -5.49
CA GLN A 187 2.75 19.44 -6.83
C GLN A 187 3.18 20.88 -7.12
N ALA A 188 3.06 21.78 -6.14
CA ALA A 188 3.51 23.16 -6.29
C ALA A 188 5.03 23.26 -6.49
N THR A 189 5.81 22.48 -5.73
CA THR A 189 7.26 22.40 -5.89
C THR A 189 7.66 21.81 -7.24
N ALA A 190 7.02 20.72 -7.67
CA ALA A 190 7.28 20.10 -8.96
C ALA A 190 7.01 21.06 -10.13
N SER A 191 5.92 21.83 -10.05
CA SER A 191 5.54 22.84 -11.05
C SER A 191 6.53 24.02 -11.11
N ALA A 192 7.05 24.46 -9.95
CA ALA A 192 8.06 25.51 -9.89
C ALA A 192 9.41 25.06 -10.48
N ALA A 193 9.80 23.80 -10.25
CA ALA A 193 11.02 23.23 -10.81
C ALA A 193 10.96 23.10 -12.35
N THR A 194 9.78 22.79 -12.92
CA THR A 194 9.61 22.72 -14.38
C THR A 194 9.64 24.10 -15.04
N GLY A 195 9.08 25.14 -14.39
CA GLY A 195 9.13 26.50 -14.91
C GLY A 195 10.53 27.15 -14.87
N ALA A 196 11.39 26.75 -13.92
CA ALA A 196 12.76 27.25 -13.83
C ALA A 196 13.67 26.71 -14.95
N ASP A 197 13.42 25.48 -15.43
CA ASP A 197 14.20 24.85 -16.49
C ASP A 197 13.88 25.44 -17.87
N GLU A 198 12.67 25.98 -18.07
CA GLU A 198 12.28 26.70 -19.29
C GLU A 198 12.77 28.15 -19.35
N LEU A 199 13.17 28.73 -18.20
CA LEU A 199 13.70 30.10 -18.08
C LEU A 199 15.23 30.15 -17.94
N ALA A 200 15.91 29.02 -17.81
CA ALA A 200 17.38 28.90 -17.77
C ALA A 200 18.08 29.19 -19.12
N GLY A 201 17.37 29.84 -20.04
CA GLY A 201 17.87 30.37 -21.30
C GLY A 201 17.97 31.90 -21.33
N SER A 202 18.05 32.62 -20.21
CA SER A 202 18.47 34.04 -20.25
C SER A 202 18.87 34.61 -18.88
N MET A 203 20.13 35.06 -18.83
CA MET A 203 20.74 36.06 -17.94
C MET A 203 21.28 35.63 -16.56
N ASP A 204 22.61 35.67 -16.53
CA ASP A 204 23.52 36.05 -15.45
C ASP A 204 23.13 37.39 -14.80
N ASP A 205 23.06 37.44 -13.46
CA ASP A 205 23.89 38.29 -12.58
C ASP A 205 23.31 38.36 -11.13
N GLY A 206 24.20 38.32 -10.13
CA GLY A 206 24.14 39.16 -8.94
C GLY A 206 23.19 38.88 -7.74
N LEU A 207 23.80 38.41 -6.66
CA LEU A 207 23.64 38.84 -5.23
C LEU A 207 22.55 38.24 -4.31
N THR A 208 23.06 37.41 -3.38
CA THR A 208 22.86 37.31 -1.92
C THR A 208 21.62 37.94 -1.26
N GLY A 209 20.87 37.14 -0.50
CA GLY A 209 19.97 37.66 0.55
C GLY A 209 19.15 36.60 1.30
N VAL A 210 19.52 36.37 2.57
CA VAL A 210 18.70 35.90 3.69
C VAL A 210 18.31 34.40 3.72
N GLU A 211 19.14 33.59 4.39
CA GLU A 211 18.71 32.31 4.98
C GLU A 211 17.78 32.60 6.17
N GLY A 212 16.49 32.81 5.86
CA GLY A 212 15.41 32.65 6.82
C GLY A 212 14.88 31.23 6.70
N ASP A 213 14.90 30.48 7.80
CA ASP A 213 14.39 29.11 7.90
C ASP A 213 12.86 29.13 7.77
N VAL A 214 12.37 29.37 6.55
CA VAL A 214 10.95 29.25 6.20
C VAL A 214 10.74 27.80 5.84
N GLU A 215 10.46 26.96 6.85
CA GLU A 215 9.96 25.62 6.60
C GLU A 215 8.77 25.72 5.66
N SER A 216 8.92 25.18 4.45
CA SER A 216 7.83 25.13 3.48
C SER A 216 6.66 24.36 4.09
N GLY A 217 5.42 24.78 3.80
CA GLY A 217 4.21 24.11 4.31
C GLY A 217 4.19 22.59 4.05
N GLY A 218 4.84 22.14 2.98
CA GLY A 218 5.05 20.71 2.68
C GLY A 218 6.01 20.01 3.63
N GLN A 219 7.10 20.64 4.06
CA GLN A 219 8.01 20.05 5.06
C GLN A 219 7.33 19.95 6.43
N ARG A 220 6.60 20.99 6.84
CA ARG A 220 5.84 20.97 8.10
C ARG A 220 4.73 19.91 8.09
N ALA A 221 4.02 19.75 6.96
CA ALA A 221 3.00 18.72 6.83
C ALA A 221 3.60 17.29 6.79
N ALA A 222 4.80 17.11 6.22
CA ALA A 222 5.50 15.82 6.22
C ALA A 222 5.90 15.40 7.64
N ARG A 223 6.45 16.35 8.41
CA ARG A 223 6.75 16.17 9.84
C ARG A 223 5.49 15.85 10.63
N THR A 224 4.40 16.61 10.40
CA THR A 224 3.11 16.39 11.09
C THR A 224 2.49 15.03 10.77
N LEU A 225 2.58 14.56 9.52
CA LEU A 225 2.08 13.23 9.13
C LEU A 225 2.90 12.11 9.81
N HIS A 226 4.23 12.29 9.88
CA HIS A 226 5.11 11.36 10.56
C HIS A 226 4.85 11.30 12.08
N GLU A 227 4.61 12.45 12.68
CA GLU A 227 4.28 12.61 14.10
C GLU A 227 2.83 12.24 14.43
N HIS A 228 1.98 11.99 13.41
CA HIS A 228 0.58 11.65 13.62
C HIS A 228 0.43 10.40 14.49
N VAL A 229 -0.41 10.53 15.51
CA VAL A 229 -0.73 9.44 16.43
C VAL A 229 -1.81 8.57 15.79
N TRP A 230 -1.36 7.61 15.01
CA TRP A 230 -2.18 6.53 14.49
C TRP A 230 -2.91 5.79 15.62
N LYS A 231 -4.22 5.67 15.48
CA LYS A 231 -5.02 4.74 16.28
C LYS A 231 -4.91 3.34 15.70
N CYS A 232 -5.27 2.33 16.49
CA CYS A 232 -5.36 0.94 16.01
C CYS A 232 -6.24 0.86 14.76
N VAL A 233 -5.72 0.24 13.71
CA VAL A 233 -6.36 0.19 12.39
C VAL A 233 -7.03 -1.13 12.07
N GLY A 234 -6.75 -2.19 12.84
CA GLY A 234 -7.24 -3.52 12.51
C GLY A 234 -6.73 -4.61 13.43
N THR A 235 -7.12 -5.84 13.10
CA THR A 235 -6.77 -7.02 13.87
C THR A 235 -5.96 -8.02 13.04
N PHE A 236 -5.05 -8.72 13.70
CA PHE A 236 -4.29 -9.83 13.14
C PHE A 236 -4.69 -11.12 13.84
N ALA A 237 -5.19 -12.11 13.09
CA ALA A 237 -5.63 -13.38 13.66
C ALA A 237 -4.50 -14.42 13.61
N VAL A 238 -3.84 -14.66 14.75
CA VAL A 238 -2.77 -15.68 14.88
C VAL A 238 -3.28 -17.07 14.52
N SER A 239 -4.55 -17.36 14.83
CA SER A 239 -5.20 -18.63 14.49
C SER A 239 -5.35 -18.90 12.99
N SER A 240 -5.07 -17.92 12.12
CA SER A 240 -5.07 -18.10 10.67
C SER A 240 -3.77 -18.71 10.13
N LEU A 241 -2.70 -18.76 10.94
CA LEU A 241 -1.39 -19.23 10.50
C LEU A 241 -1.35 -20.76 10.41
N SER A 242 -0.91 -21.27 9.28
CA SER A 242 -0.65 -22.70 9.10
C SER A 242 0.69 -23.13 9.75
N PRO A 243 0.89 -24.42 10.05
CA PRO A 243 2.17 -24.93 10.56
C PRO A 243 3.38 -24.56 9.68
N LYS A 244 3.24 -24.61 8.34
CA LYS A 244 4.31 -24.22 7.40
C LYS A 244 4.63 -22.74 7.46
N GLU A 245 3.61 -21.90 7.67
CA GLU A 245 3.79 -20.46 7.83
C GLU A 245 4.49 -20.13 9.14
N LEU A 246 4.21 -20.84 10.23
CA LEU A 246 4.94 -20.69 11.48
C LEU A 246 6.43 -21.01 11.30
N VAL A 247 6.75 -22.12 10.62
CA VAL A 247 8.15 -22.47 10.29
C VAL A 247 8.80 -21.42 9.39
N TRP A 248 8.08 -20.93 8.39
CA TRP A 248 8.57 -19.89 7.50
C TRP A 248 8.84 -18.58 8.27
N LEU A 249 7.91 -18.12 9.10
CA LEU A 249 8.07 -16.93 9.94
C LEU A 249 9.26 -17.06 10.89
N LYS A 250 9.46 -18.22 11.52
CA LYS A 250 10.63 -18.47 12.37
C LYS A 250 11.95 -18.33 11.63
N LYS A 251 11.99 -18.63 10.32
CA LYS A 251 13.17 -18.43 9.49
C LYS A 251 13.36 -16.96 9.10
N GLN A 252 12.28 -16.19 8.98
CA GLN A 252 12.34 -14.77 8.65
C GLN A 252 12.70 -13.90 9.87
N LEU A 253 12.35 -14.36 11.07
CA LEU A 253 12.38 -13.59 12.31
C LEU A 253 13.17 -14.34 13.39
N PRO A 254 14.42 -13.94 13.70
CA PRO A 254 15.24 -14.59 14.72
C PRO A 254 14.57 -14.63 16.10
N THR A 255 13.89 -13.54 16.45
CA THR A 255 13.17 -13.33 17.72
C THR A 255 11.86 -14.11 17.84
N PHE A 256 11.43 -14.78 16.77
CA PHE A 256 10.17 -15.53 16.76
C PHE A 256 10.17 -16.64 17.83
N PRO A 257 9.03 -16.89 18.49
CA PRO A 257 8.95 -17.88 19.56
C PRO A 257 9.41 -19.29 19.16
N PRO A 258 9.88 -20.12 20.12
CA PRO A 258 10.28 -21.50 19.83
C PRO A 258 9.12 -22.33 19.26
N LEU A 259 9.44 -23.13 18.25
CA LEU A 259 8.51 -24.06 17.62
C LEU A 259 8.77 -25.48 18.09
N LEU A 260 7.70 -26.25 18.30
CA LEU A 260 7.74 -27.68 18.54
C LEU A 260 7.28 -28.41 17.29
N ILE A 261 8.13 -29.30 16.78
CA ILE A 261 7.82 -30.17 15.64
C ILE A 261 7.83 -31.61 16.14
N THR A 262 6.71 -32.32 16.06
CA THR A 262 6.63 -33.71 16.52
C THR A 262 6.92 -34.66 15.36
N ASN A 263 7.60 -35.76 15.65
CA ASN A 263 7.92 -36.82 14.68
C ASN A 263 8.64 -36.35 13.39
N GLY A 264 9.29 -35.17 13.42
CA GLY A 264 9.93 -34.59 12.25
C GLY A 264 8.97 -34.12 11.14
N ASP A 265 7.65 -34.14 11.38
CA ASP A 265 6.65 -33.69 10.41
C ASP A 265 6.31 -32.21 10.61
N VAL A 266 6.67 -31.37 9.64
CA VAL A 266 6.39 -29.93 9.65
C VAL A 266 4.89 -29.63 9.78
N ASN A 267 4.01 -30.51 9.33
CA ASN A 267 2.56 -30.31 9.45
C ASN A 267 2.05 -30.41 10.89
N THR A 268 2.86 -30.94 11.81
CA THR A 268 2.56 -31.01 13.25
C THR A 268 3.14 -29.82 14.03
N THR A 269 3.78 -28.87 13.34
CA THR A 269 4.43 -27.73 13.98
C THR A 269 3.41 -26.93 14.77
N HIS A 270 3.71 -26.71 16.04
CA HIS A 270 2.94 -25.83 16.89
C HIS A 270 3.86 -24.94 17.72
N CYS A 271 3.36 -23.75 18.02
CA CYS A 271 3.96 -22.84 18.98
C CYS A 271 3.06 -22.83 20.23
N ASP A 272 3.66 -22.56 21.38
CA ASP A 272 2.88 -22.15 22.54
C ASP A 272 2.01 -20.93 22.16
N LYS A 273 0.70 -21.05 22.38
CA LYS A 273 -0.28 -20.07 21.89
C LYS A 273 -0.09 -18.71 22.55
N GLU A 274 0.13 -18.70 23.87
CA GLU A 274 0.27 -17.48 24.66
C GLU A 274 1.54 -16.72 24.24
N LYS A 275 2.68 -17.42 24.11
CA LYS A 275 3.92 -16.82 23.62
C LYS A 275 3.80 -16.30 22.19
N LEU A 276 3.03 -17.00 21.34
CA LEU A 276 2.82 -16.57 19.96
C LEU A 276 1.97 -15.29 19.91
N SER A 277 0.88 -15.23 20.68
CA SER A 277 0.06 -14.02 20.80
C SER A 277 0.87 -12.85 21.34
N GLN A 278 1.57 -13.02 22.47
CA GLN A 278 2.41 -11.98 23.08
C GLN A 278 3.47 -11.45 22.10
N PHE A 279 4.10 -12.35 21.33
CA PHE A 279 5.06 -11.95 20.31
C PHE A 279 4.42 -11.04 19.25
N PHE A 280 3.28 -11.43 18.68
CA PHE A 280 2.61 -10.62 17.66
C PHE A 280 2.02 -9.33 18.21
N GLU A 281 1.53 -9.33 19.45
CA GLU A 281 1.05 -8.12 20.12
C GLU A 281 2.19 -7.11 20.25
N ALA A 282 3.34 -7.53 20.76
CA ALA A 282 4.51 -6.67 20.88
C ALA A 282 5.06 -6.22 19.51
N SER A 283 4.98 -7.08 18.49
CA SER A 283 5.60 -6.83 17.18
C SER A 283 4.72 -6.02 16.22
N LEU A 284 3.40 -5.99 16.43
CA LEU A 284 2.43 -5.30 15.57
C LEU A 284 1.75 -4.09 16.24
N ALA A 285 1.90 -3.94 17.56
CA ALA A 285 1.51 -2.70 18.24
C ALA A 285 2.31 -1.50 17.70
N PRO A 286 1.77 -0.28 17.78
CA PRO A 286 0.43 0.08 18.27
C PRO A 286 -0.68 -0.03 17.20
N LEU A 287 -0.32 -0.40 15.96
CA LEU A 287 -1.23 -0.26 14.81
C LEU A 287 -2.23 -1.40 14.70
N LEU A 288 -1.86 -2.61 15.09
CA LEU A 288 -2.73 -3.77 14.99
C LEU A 288 -2.85 -4.44 16.36
N THR A 289 -4.05 -4.89 16.69
CA THR A 289 -4.26 -5.79 17.83
C THR A 289 -4.28 -7.24 17.38
N VAL A 290 -3.95 -8.17 18.27
CA VAL A 290 -3.99 -9.60 17.99
C VAL A 290 -5.34 -10.18 18.44
N GLU A 291 -5.99 -10.93 17.56
CA GLU A 291 -7.19 -11.70 17.90
C GLU A 291 -6.80 -13.09 18.41
N GLU A 292 -7.05 -13.33 19.70
CA GLU A 292 -7.14 -14.66 20.25
C GLU A 292 -8.56 -15.19 20.04
N LYS A 293 -8.71 -16.33 19.35
CA LYS A 293 -10.00 -17.02 19.38
C LYS A 293 -10.24 -17.52 20.80
N LYS A 294 -11.27 -16.95 21.45
CA LYS A 294 -11.93 -17.54 22.62
C LYS A 294 -12.47 -18.93 22.28
#